data_AF-A0A0B5NLH6-F1
#
_entry.id   AF-A0A0B5NLH6-F1
#
_cell.length_a   1.000
_cell.length_b   1.000
_cell.length_c   1.000
_cell.angle_alpha   90.00
_cell.angle_beta   90.00
_cell.angle_gamma   90.00
#
_symmetry.space_group_name_H-M   'P 1'
#
loop_
_entity.id
_entity.type
_entity.pdbx_description
1 polymer ?
#
loop_
_entity_poly.entity_id
_entity_poly.type
_entity_poly.pdbx_seq_one_letter_code
_entity_poly.pdbx_strand_id
1 'polypeptide(L)' 'MGEAIQNGIVYTYSDGGKIKVVDSKKGSGSDNKVKRYRLFYNGKKPYLGYLNSITLEDAINRGTIKKREIDRQKEVKH' A
#
# COMPACT_ATOMS: atom_id res chain seq x y z
N MET A 1 -8.70 27.39 -4.60
CA MET A 1 -9.32 26.06 -4.39
C MET A 1 -8.25 25.01 -4.65
N GLY A 2 -7.63 24.49 -3.60
CA GLY A 2 -6.60 23.46 -3.74
C GLY A 2 -7.07 22.22 -3.00
N GLU A 3 -7.76 21.33 -3.71
CA GLU A 3 -8.07 20.01 -3.16
C GLU A 3 -6.76 19.28 -2.93
N ALA A 4 -6.26 19.34 -1.70
CA ALA A 4 -5.25 18.43 -1.24
C ALA A 4 -5.75 17.02 -1.58
N ILE A 5 -4.90 16.23 -2.25
CA ILE A 5 -5.08 14.78 -2.42
C ILE A 5 -5.08 14.18 -1.01
N GLN A 6 -6.19 14.33 -0.29
CA GLN A 6 -6.33 13.96 1.10
C GLN A 6 -6.16 12.45 1.14
N ASN A 7 -5.07 12.00 1.76
CA ASN A 7 -4.74 10.62 2.11
C ASN A 7 -3.96 9.76 1.11
N GLY A 8 -3.52 10.26 -0.05
CA GLY A 8 -2.65 9.50 -0.95
C GLY A 8 -3.20 8.13 -1.36
N ILE A 9 -4.52 7.92 -1.29
CA ILE A 9 -5.16 6.68 -1.75
C ILE A 9 -5.11 6.70 -3.28
N VAL A 10 -4.54 5.66 -3.87
CA VAL A 10 -4.36 5.54 -5.33
C VAL A 10 -5.22 4.44 -5.93
N TYR A 11 -5.72 3.52 -5.10
CA TYR A 11 -6.59 2.44 -5.55
C TYR A 11 -7.46 1.92 -4.41
N THR A 12 -8.71 1.57 -4.70
CA THR A 12 -9.64 0.92 -3.76
C THR A 12 -10.15 -0.36 -4.40
N TYR A 13 -10.00 -1.47 -3.68
CA TYR A 13 -10.57 -2.76 -4.04
C TYR A 13 -12.05 -2.80 -3.62
N SER A 14 -12.88 -3.52 -4.39
CA SER A 14 -14.32 -3.67 -4.10
C SER A 14 -14.61 -4.27 -2.72
N ASP A 15 -13.69 -5.07 -2.23
CA ASP A 15 -13.72 -5.76 -0.94
C ASP A 15 -13.17 -4.88 0.21
N GLY A 16 -13.14 -3.55 0.02
CA GLY A 16 -12.75 -2.58 1.04
C GLY A 16 -11.24 -2.40 1.28
N GLY A 17 -10.40 -3.24 0.67
CA GLY A 17 -8.95 -3.04 0.65
C GLY A 17 -8.55 -1.75 -0.09
N LYS A 18 -7.47 -1.10 0.32
CA LYS A 18 -7.02 0.17 -0.32
C LYS A 18 -5.51 0.19 -0.50
N ILE A 19 -5.02 0.72 -1.61
CA ILE A 19 -3.60 1.05 -1.79
C ILE A 19 -3.43 2.54 -1.52
N LYS A 20 -2.49 2.86 -0.64
CA LYS A 20 -2.10 4.23 -0.33
C LYS A 20 -0.62 4.41 -0.65
N VAL A 21 -0.31 5.55 -1.24
CA VAL A 21 1.04 6.11 -1.30
C VAL A 21 1.29 6.81 0.02
N VAL A 22 2.26 6.32 0.77
CA VAL A 22 2.70 6.92 2.03
C VAL A 22 4.11 7.46 1.87
N ASP A 23 4.36 8.62 2.47
CA ASP A 23 5.71 9.14 2.65
C ASP A 23 6.43 8.30 3.73
N SER A 24 7.73 8.10 3.54
CA SER A 24 8.59 7.49 4.52
C SER A 24 9.97 8.10 4.44
N LYS A 25 10.58 8.39 5.58
CA LYS A 25 11.99 8.74 5.63
C LYS A 25 12.83 7.52 5.27
N LYS A 26 13.80 7.70 4.37
CA LYS A 26 14.80 6.69 4.04
C LYS A 26 15.93 6.77 5.08
N GLY A 27 15.76 6.06 6.19
CA GLY A 27 16.76 5.94 7.27
C GLY A 27 16.72 7.04 8.35
N SER A 28 17.41 6.78 9.46
CA SER A 28 17.60 7.72 10.57
C SER A 28 18.64 8.77 10.18
N GLY A 29 18.20 9.90 9.60
CA GLY A 29 19.08 11.05 9.33
C GLY A 29 19.04 11.61 7.90
N SER A 30 18.20 11.08 7.01
CA SER A 30 18.05 11.64 5.66
C SER A 30 16.74 12.42 5.54
N ASP A 31 16.82 13.69 5.10
CA ASP A 31 15.66 14.52 4.74
C ASP A 31 14.92 14.00 3.48
N ASN A 32 15.47 12.97 2.83
CA ASN A 32 14.84 12.31 1.70
C ASN A 32 13.60 11.51 2.11
N LYS A 33 12.44 12.13 1.87
CA LYS A 33 11.12 11.49 1.92
C LYS A 33 10.91 10.68 0.65
N VAL A 34 10.83 9.36 0.78
CA VAL A 34 10.48 8.47 -0.33
C VAL A 34 9.00 8.12 -0.27
N LYS A 35 8.34 8.18 -1.44
CA LYS A 35 6.95 7.73 -1.59
C LYS A 35 6.93 6.22 -1.81
N ARG A 36 6.03 5.51 -1.13
CA ARG A 36 5.86 4.06 -1.27
C ARG A 36 4.41 3.64 -1.29
N TYR A 37 4.10 2.63 -2.09
CA TYR A 37 2.82 1.95 -2.09
C TYR A 37 2.70 1.01 -0.89
N ARG A 38 1.57 1.10 -0.21
CA ARG A 38 1.23 0.26 0.93
C ARG A 38 -0.23 -0.16 0.81
N LEU A 39 -0.47 -1.46 0.92
CA LEU A 39 -1.81 -2.02 1.00
C LEU A 39 -2.35 -1.79 2.41
N PHE A 40 -3.64 -1.51 2.53
CA PHE A 40 -4.41 -1.47 3.76
C PHE A 40 -5.58 -2.43 3.57
N TYR A 41 -5.50 -3.61 4.17
CA TYR A 41 -6.52 -4.64 4.02
C TYR A 41 -6.62 -5.48 5.29
N ASN A 42 -7.84 -5.66 5.81
CA ASN A 42 -8.13 -6.52 6.97
C ASN A 42 -7.18 -6.29 8.17
N GLY A 43 -6.94 -5.02 8.51
CA GLY A 43 -6.00 -4.59 9.58
C GLY A 43 -4.51 -4.71 9.25
N LYS A 44 -4.14 -5.40 8.17
CA LYS A 44 -2.77 -5.56 7.70
C LYS A 44 -2.37 -4.41 6.79
N LYS A 45 -1.10 -4.02 6.89
CA LYS A 45 -0.54 -2.89 6.15
C LYS A 45 0.76 -3.24 5.41
N PRO A 46 0.79 -4.25 4.52
CA PRO A 46 2.03 -4.68 3.90
C PRO A 46 2.54 -3.65 2.89
N TYR A 47 3.87 -3.56 2.80
CA TYR A 47 4.57 -2.75 1.82
C TYR A 47 4.54 -3.44 0.45
N LEU A 48 4.23 -2.67 -0.60
CA LEU A 48 4.11 -3.19 -1.97
C LEU A 48 5.30 -2.82 -2.84
N GLY A 49 5.86 -1.62 -2.63
CA GLY A 49 7.02 -1.12 -3.37
C GLY A 49 7.18 0.38 -3.27
N TYR A 50 8.31 0.90 -3.73
CA TYR A 50 8.55 2.35 -3.83
C TYR A 50 7.83 2.89 -5.06
N LEU A 51 7.28 4.10 -4.94
CA LEU A 51 6.61 4.80 -6.04
C LEU A 51 7.53 4.96 -7.26
N ASN A 52 8.83 5.18 -7.02
CA ASN A 52 9.82 5.38 -8.07
C ASN A 52 10.36 4.07 -8.66
N SER A 53 9.96 2.91 -8.14
CA SER A 53 10.50 1.61 -8.57
C SER A 53 9.45 0.72 -9.25
N ILE A 54 8.17 0.96 -8.99
CA ILE A 54 7.08 0.15 -9.54
C ILE A 54 5.92 1.04 -9.98
N THR A 55 5.18 0.60 -10.99
CA THR A 55 3.96 1.28 -11.44
C THR A 55 2.79 1.00 -10.50
N LEU A 56 1.70 1.77 -10.64
CA LEU A 56 0.47 1.52 -9.90
C LEU A 56 -0.11 0.14 -10.21
N GLU A 57 -0.04 -0.32 -11.47
CA GLU A 57 -0.51 -1.64 -11.88
C GLU A 57 0.28 -2.76 -11.19
N ASP A 58 1.62 -2.63 -11.12
CA ASP A 58 2.47 -3.57 -10.41
C ASP A 58 2.13 -3.57 -8.90
N ALA A 59 1.88 -2.39 -8.32
CA ALA A 59 1.41 -2.27 -6.95
C ALA A 59 0.04 -2.94 -6.74
N ILE A 60 -0.90 -2.81 -7.68
CA ILE A 60 -2.21 -3.48 -7.63
C ILE A 60 -2.04 -4.99 -7.70
N ASN A 61 -1.16 -5.49 -8.58
CA ASN A 61 -0.90 -6.91 -8.74
C ASN A 61 -0.29 -7.51 -7.46
N ARG A 62 0.77 -6.87 -6.92
CA ARG A 62 1.36 -7.22 -5.62
C ARG A 62 0.35 -7.12 -4.48
N GLY A 63 -0.49 -6.10 -4.50
CA GLY A 63 -1.56 -5.90 -3.53
C GLY A 63 -2.55 -7.06 -3.54
N THR A 64 -2.97 -7.49 -4.72
CA THR A 64 -3.86 -8.65 -4.91
C THR A 64 -3.24 -9.94 -4.40
N ILE A 65 -1.95 -10.18 -4.69
CA ILE A 65 -1.21 -11.35 -4.17
C ILE A 65 -1.16 -11.30 -2.65
N LYS A 66 -0.75 -10.17 -2.06
CA LYS A 66 -0.69 -10.00 -0.60
C LYS A 66 -2.06 -10.12 0.07
N LYS A 67 -3.13 -9.63 -0.55
CA LYS A 67 -4.50 -9.82 -0.09
C LYS A 67 -4.84 -11.31 0.01
N ARG A 68 -4.60 -12.08 -1.06
CA ARG A 68 -4.83 -13.53 -1.06
C ARG A 68 -4.01 -14.26 0.00
N GLU A 69 -2.75 -13.86 0.21
CA GLU A 69 -1.94 -14.41 1.30
C GLU A 69 -2.52 -14.11 2.69
N ILE A 70 -3.00 -12.87 2.93
CA ILE A 70 -3.63 -12.47 4.19
C ILE A 70 -4.91 -13.28 4.44
N ASP A 71 -5.70 -13.47 3.39
CA ASP A 71 -6.96 -14.21 3.45
C ASP A 71 -6.72 -15.68 3.82
N ARG A 72 -5.79 -16.36 3.12
CA ARG A 72 -5.38 -17.73 3.44
C ARG A 72 -4.83 -17.88 4.85
N GLN A 73 -4.05 -16.91 5.35
CA GLN A 73 -3.54 -16.95 6.73
C GLN A 73 -4.65 -16.85 7.79
N LYS A 74 -5.81 -16.29 7.43
CA LYS A 74 -6.97 -16.19 8.33
C LYS A 74 -7.70 -17.53 8.40
N GLU A 75 -7.80 -18.26 7.29
CA GLU A 75 -8.46 -19.57 7.21
C GLU A 75 -7.69 -20.67 7.95
N VAL A 76 -6.35 -20.66 7.91
CA VAL A 76 -5.51 -21.70 8.54
C VAL A 76 -5.48 -21.63 10.08
N LYS A 77 -6.01 -20.56 10.67
CA LYS A 77 -6.05 -20.36 12.13
C LYS A 77 -7.36 -20.81 12.80
N HIS A 78 -8.24 -21.47 12.07
CA HIS A 78 -9.52 -21.96 12.59
C HIS A 78 -9.55 -23.48 12.68
#